data_AF-A0A356VXG9-F1
#
_entry.id   AF-A0A356VXG9-F1
#
_cell.length_a   1.000
_cell.length_b   1.000
_cell.length_c   1.000
_cell.angle_alpha   90.00
_cell.angle_beta   90.00
_cell.angle_gamma   90.00
#
_symmetry.space_group_name_H-M   'P 1'
#
loop_
_entity.id
_entity.type
_entity.pdbx_description
1 polymer ?
#
loop_
_entity_poly.entity_id
_entity_poly.type
_entity_poly.pdbx_seq_one_letter_code
_entity_poly.pdbx_strand_id
1 'polypeptide(L)'
;MDLTDSKIVVALDFPTIIQAENFISELTPSLCKLKIGKELFAIGGPKFVEKCVGLGFDVFLDLKYHDIPNTVAKACEAAAKMGVWMLNVHSMGGQKMMSLAKEAIVKSEHQPILIAVTILTSMEKEDLQAIGMTGEPKENVLRLAKLASLSGLDG
;
A
#
# COMPACT_ATOMS: atom_id res chain seq x y z
N MET A 1 -5.14 3.65 -27.53
CA MET A 1 -4.93 3.24 -26.13
C MET A 1 -3.60 3.81 -25.74
N ASP A 2 -3.59 4.68 -24.73
CA ASP A 2 -2.34 5.18 -24.18
C ASP A 2 -1.63 3.98 -23.52
N LEU A 3 -0.54 3.52 -24.13
CA LEU A 3 0.23 2.36 -23.66
C LEU A 3 0.98 2.67 -22.35
N THR A 4 0.83 3.88 -21.80
CA THR A 4 1.63 4.40 -20.69
C THR A 4 1.00 4.22 -19.30
N ASP A 5 -0.28 3.83 -19.18
CA ASP A 5 -0.92 3.57 -17.88
C ASP A 5 -1.39 2.11 -17.74
N SER A 6 -0.41 1.19 -17.60
CA SER A 6 -0.70 -0.22 -17.38
C SER A 6 -1.55 -0.42 -16.12
N LYS A 7 -2.61 -1.23 -16.23
CA LYS A 7 -3.48 -1.62 -15.11
C LYS A 7 -2.99 -2.86 -14.35
N ILE A 8 -1.86 -3.42 -14.76
CA ILE A 8 -1.29 -4.63 -14.15
C ILE A 8 -0.29 -4.21 -13.08
N VAL A 9 -0.51 -4.68 -11.85
CA VAL A 9 0.44 -4.56 -10.74
C VAL A 9 0.97 -5.95 -10.41
N VAL A 10 2.25 -6.21 -10.69
CA VAL A 10 2.89 -7.51 -10.46
C VAL A 10 3.37 -7.60 -9.02
N ALA A 11 2.91 -8.62 -8.30
CA ALA A 11 3.35 -8.91 -6.94
C ALA A 11 4.75 -9.52 -6.94
N LEU A 12 5.69 -8.84 -6.27
CA LEU A 12 7.04 -9.35 -6.04
C LEU A 12 7.07 -10.11 -4.71
N ASP A 13 6.61 -11.36 -4.74
CA ASP A 13 6.55 -12.22 -3.57
C ASP A 13 7.67 -13.28 -3.69
N PHE A 14 8.91 -12.83 -3.52
CA PHE A 14 10.13 -13.66 -3.60
C PHE A 14 10.83 -13.71 -2.24
N PRO A 15 11.48 -14.84 -1.89
CA PRO A 15 12.17 -14.96 -0.60
C PRO A 15 13.54 -14.28 -0.59
N THR A 16 14.06 -13.81 -1.73
CA THR A 16 15.35 -13.12 -1.82
C THR A 16 15.31 -11.95 -2.81
N ILE A 17 16.15 -10.94 -2.55
CA ILE A 17 16.32 -9.77 -3.43
C ILE A 17 16.86 -10.18 -4.81
N ILE A 18 17.81 -11.12 -4.86
CA ILE A 18 18.42 -11.58 -6.12
C ILE A 18 17.37 -12.20 -7.05
N GLN A 19 16.47 -13.03 -6.51
CA GLN A 19 15.40 -13.63 -7.32
C GLN A 19 14.42 -12.57 -7.84
N ALA A 20 14.06 -11.60 -7.00
CA ALA A 20 13.21 -10.48 -7.42
C ALA A 20 13.88 -9.64 -8.51
N GLU A 21 15.18 -9.33 -8.38
CA GLU A 21 15.92 -8.54 -9.37
C GLU A 21 16.06 -9.25 -10.71
N ASN A 22 16.34 -10.56 -10.69
CA ASN A 22 16.38 -11.36 -11.92
C ASN A 22 15.04 -11.32 -12.65
N PHE A 23 13.93 -11.50 -11.93
CA PHE A 23 12.60 -11.40 -12.51
C PHE A 23 12.29 -9.98 -13.05
N ILE A 24 12.60 -8.93 -12.30
CA ILE A 24 12.40 -7.54 -12.73
C ILE A 24 13.17 -7.23 -14.02
N SER A 25 14.36 -7.81 -14.21
CA SER A 25 15.17 -7.59 -15.43
C SER A 25 14.49 -8.05 -16.72
N GLU A 26 13.48 -8.91 -16.63
CA GLU A 26 12.69 -9.40 -17.75
C GLU A 26 11.43 -8.54 -18.02
N LEU A 27 11.14 -7.58 -17.14
CA LEU A 27 9.96 -6.71 -17.21
C LEU A 27 10.27 -5.37 -17.87
N THR A 28 9.25 -4.79 -18.52
CA THR A 28 9.32 -3.45 -19.09
C THR A 28 8.44 -2.49 -18.28
N PRO A 29 8.97 -1.38 -17.74
CA PRO A 29 8.22 -0.48 -16.87
C PRO A 29 6.92 0.09 -17.47
N SER A 30 6.87 0.31 -18.79
CA SER A 30 5.65 0.79 -19.44
C SER A 30 4.52 -0.26 -19.49
N LEU A 31 4.81 -1.54 -19.27
CA LEU A 31 3.85 -2.63 -19.38
C LEU A 31 3.26 -3.08 -18.03
N CYS A 32 3.88 -2.71 -16.91
CA CYS A 32 3.39 -3.08 -15.58
C CYS A 32 3.92 -2.18 -14.47
N LYS A 33 3.21 -2.21 -13.35
CA LYS A 33 3.64 -1.65 -12.05
C LYS A 33 4.12 -2.78 -11.15
N LEU A 34 4.88 -2.47 -10.10
CA LEU A 34 5.40 -3.46 -9.15
C LEU A 34 4.75 -3.30 -7.78
N LYS A 35 4.38 -4.39 -7.11
CA LYS A 35 3.98 -4.39 -5.69
C LYS A 35 5.09 -5.00 -4.86
N ILE A 36 5.62 -4.22 -3.91
CA ILE A 36 6.59 -4.69 -2.91
C ILE A 36 5.85 -4.83 -1.58
N GLY A 37 5.72 -6.07 -1.11
CA GLY A 37 5.07 -6.40 0.15
C GLY A 37 6.05 -6.45 1.34
N LYS A 38 5.51 -6.83 2.51
CA LYS A 38 6.23 -6.91 3.78
C LYS A 38 7.47 -7.81 3.73
N GLU A 39 7.40 -8.95 3.03
CA GLU A 39 8.50 -9.92 2.95
C GLU A 39 9.75 -9.32 2.30
N LEU A 40 9.65 -8.86 1.05
CA LEU A 40 10.78 -8.23 0.37
C LEU A 40 11.20 -6.92 1.05
N PHE A 41 10.27 -6.13 1.59
CA PHE A 41 10.65 -4.92 2.31
C PHE A 41 11.44 -5.22 3.60
N ALA A 42 11.13 -6.30 4.32
CA ALA A 42 11.88 -6.69 5.51
C ALA A 42 13.33 -7.09 5.19
N ILE A 43 13.59 -7.60 3.99
CA ILE A 43 14.91 -8.06 3.55
C ILE A 43 15.69 -6.94 2.87
N GLY A 44 15.07 -6.25 1.90
CA GLY A 44 15.71 -5.23 1.07
C GLY A 44 15.59 -3.81 1.59
N GLY A 45 14.59 -3.54 2.43
CA GLY A 45 14.30 -2.22 2.98
C GLY A 45 14.02 -1.16 1.91
N PRO A 46 14.12 0.13 2.29
CA PRO A 46 13.92 1.26 1.38
C PRO A 46 14.82 1.23 0.14
N LYS A 47 16.06 0.74 0.27
CA LYS A 47 17.03 0.70 -0.84
C LYS A 47 16.53 -0.13 -2.02
N PHE A 48 15.84 -1.23 -1.76
CA PHE A 48 15.28 -2.06 -2.83
C PHE A 48 14.09 -1.36 -3.51
N VAL A 49 13.26 -0.66 -2.74
CA VAL A 49 12.15 0.16 -3.27
C VAL A 49 12.69 1.27 -4.17
N GLU A 50 13.65 2.05 -3.68
CA GLU A 50 14.31 3.14 -4.42
C GLU A 50 14.99 2.64 -5.70
N LYS A 51 15.61 1.45 -5.67
CA LYS A 51 16.17 0.80 -6.86
C LYS A 51 15.08 0.52 -7.90
N CYS A 52 13.95 -0.03 -7.50
CA CYS A 52 12.84 -0.32 -8.42
C CYS A 52 12.25 0.96 -9.02
N VAL A 53 12.08 2.01 -8.22
CA VAL A 53 11.66 3.34 -8.70
C VAL A 53 12.69 3.92 -9.67
N GLY A 54 13.98 3.81 -9.37
CA GLY A 54 15.08 4.26 -10.23
C GLY A 54 15.21 3.51 -11.56
N LEU A 55 14.67 2.29 -11.65
CA LEU A 55 14.51 1.54 -12.91
C LEU A 55 13.31 2.02 -13.74
N GLY A 56 12.54 2.99 -13.25
CA GLY A 56 11.40 3.58 -13.94
C GLY A 56 10.05 2.90 -13.68
N PHE A 57 9.97 1.96 -12.75
CA PHE A 57 8.71 1.33 -12.39
C PHE A 57 7.89 2.19 -11.43
N ASP A 58 6.59 2.25 -11.66
CA ASP A 58 5.63 2.63 -10.62
C ASP A 58 5.57 1.54 -9.55
N VAL A 59 5.92 1.89 -8.32
CA VAL A 59 5.93 0.96 -7.19
C VAL A 59 4.74 1.19 -6.25
N PHE A 60 3.95 0.16 -6.01
CA PHE A 60 3.01 0.07 -4.90
C PHE A 60 3.70 -0.56 -3.68
N LEU A 61 3.89 0.25 -2.64
CA LEU A 61 4.44 -0.18 -1.36
C LEU A 61 3.33 -0.72 -0.44
N ASP A 62 3.20 -2.04 -0.39
CA ASP A 62 2.10 -2.76 0.28
C ASP A 62 2.48 -3.21 1.70
N LEU A 63 2.69 -2.24 2.61
CA LEU A 63 3.06 -2.50 4.00
C LEU A 63 1.88 -2.46 4.97
N LYS A 64 0.72 -1.97 4.52
CA LYS A 64 -0.53 -1.89 5.28
C LYS A 64 -0.29 -1.25 6.65
N TYR A 65 0.23 -0.03 6.67
CA TYR A 65 0.61 0.62 7.94
C TYR A 65 -0.60 0.72 8.88
N HIS A 66 -0.39 0.36 10.15
CA HIS A 66 -1.43 0.34 11.17
C HIS A 66 -0.78 0.56 12.54
N ASP A 67 -0.89 1.77 13.06
CA ASP A 67 -0.29 2.22 14.32
C ASP A 67 -1.03 3.48 14.78
N ILE A 68 -0.54 4.16 15.83
CA ILE A 68 -1.04 5.47 16.24
C ILE A 68 -0.89 6.51 15.12
N PRO A 69 -1.76 7.54 15.06
CA PRO A 69 -1.83 8.48 13.94
C PRO A 69 -0.49 9.12 13.54
N ASN A 70 0.30 9.57 14.52
CA ASN A 70 1.58 10.23 14.24
C ASN A 70 2.63 9.27 13.64
N THR A 71 2.65 8.01 14.06
CA THR A 71 3.59 7.01 13.54
C THR A 71 3.25 6.68 12.09
N VAL A 72 1.96 6.47 11.78
CA VAL A 72 1.52 6.21 10.41
C VAL A 72 1.74 7.41 9.50
N ALA A 73 1.48 8.63 9.97
CA ALA A 73 1.77 9.84 9.20
C ALA A 73 3.27 9.93 8.81
N LYS A 74 4.18 9.70 9.77
CA LYS A 74 5.63 9.68 9.52
C LYS A 74 6.06 8.54 8.60
N ALA A 75 5.46 7.36 8.74
CA ALA A 75 5.72 6.24 7.84
C ALA A 75 5.29 6.55 6.40
N CYS A 76 4.13 7.20 6.22
CA CYS A 76 3.64 7.63 4.92
C CYS A 76 4.55 8.70 4.30
N GLU A 77 5.01 9.68 5.08
CA GLU A 77 6.01 10.67 4.63
C GLU A 77 7.33 10.01 4.21
N ALA A 78 7.82 9.03 4.98
CA ALA A 78 9.03 8.29 4.64
C ALA A 78 8.86 7.49 3.34
N ALA A 79 7.73 6.82 3.15
CA ALA A 79 7.40 6.12 1.92
C ALA A 79 7.29 7.06 0.72
N ALA A 80 6.69 8.25 0.90
CA ALA A 80 6.63 9.28 -0.14
C ALA A 80 8.02 9.71 -0.62
N LYS A 81 8.99 9.88 0.31
CA LYS A 81 10.39 10.21 -0.02
C LYS A 81 11.10 9.14 -0.84
N MET A 82 10.65 7.88 -0.82
CA MET A 82 11.18 6.81 -1.66
C MET A 82 10.72 6.90 -3.12
N GLY A 83 9.78 7.81 -3.45
CA GLY A 83 9.26 7.99 -4.82
C GLY A 83 8.24 6.93 -5.25
N VAL A 84 7.61 6.21 -4.31
CA VAL A 84 6.63 5.16 -4.62
C VAL A 84 5.40 5.74 -5.32
N TRP A 85 4.79 5.01 -6.24
CA TRP A 85 3.56 5.43 -6.91
C TRP A 85 2.33 5.35 -6.00
N MET A 86 2.28 4.34 -5.14
CA MET A 86 1.16 4.06 -4.25
C MET A 86 1.64 3.46 -2.93
N LEU A 87 0.91 3.68 -1.84
CA LEU A 87 1.07 2.99 -0.56
C LEU A 87 -0.28 2.79 0.13
N ASN A 88 -0.30 1.97 1.19
CA ASN A 88 -1.54 1.71 1.92
C ASN A 88 -1.42 1.72 3.45
N VAL A 89 -2.58 1.95 4.06
CA VAL A 89 -2.82 1.90 5.52
C VAL A 89 -4.02 0.99 5.82
N HIS A 90 -4.18 0.50 7.05
CA HIS A 90 -5.41 -0.19 7.45
C HIS A 90 -6.50 0.81 7.87
N SER A 91 -7.69 0.69 7.29
CA SER A 91 -8.88 1.47 7.71
C SER A 91 -9.28 1.23 9.17
N MET A 92 -8.95 0.05 9.72
CA MET A 92 -9.18 -0.30 11.12
C MET A 92 -8.38 0.57 12.11
N GLY A 93 -7.35 1.30 11.65
CA GLY A 93 -6.66 2.29 12.48
C GLY A 93 -7.47 3.57 12.74
N GLY A 94 -8.63 3.71 12.09
CA GLY A 94 -9.61 4.76 12.36
C GLY A 94 -9.37 6.07 11.60
N GLN A 95 -10.39 6.91 11.58
CA GLN A 95 -10.43 8.15 10.78
C GLN A 95 -9.28 9.10 11.12
N LYS A 96 -8.93 9.25 12.40
CA LYS A 96 -7.84 10.14 12.82
C LYS A 96 -6.48 9.70 12.25
N MET A 97 -6.20 8.39 12.26
CA MET A 97 -4.95 7.85 11.69
C MET A 97 -4.89 8.10 10.18
N MET A 98 -5.96 7.77 9.47
CA MET A 98 -6.05 7.94 8.02
C MET A 98 -5.99 9.41 7.58
N SER A 99 -6.69 10.30 8.26
CA SER A 99 -6.69 11.73 7.92
C SER A 99 -5.29 12.34 8.09
N LEU A 100 -4.59 12.01 9.18
CA LEU A 100 -3.22 12.47 9.41
C LEU A 100 -2.23 11.89 8.39
N ALA A 101 -2.44 10.64 7.97
CA ALA A 101 -1.67 10.03 6.89
C ALA A 101 -1.86 10.78 5.57
N LYS A 102 -3.11 11.11 5.19
CA LYS A 102 -3.39 11.89 3.98
C LYS A 102 -2.78 13.29 4.04
N GLU A 103 -2.89 13.97 5.18
CA GLU A 103 -2.25 15.27 5.38
C GLU A 103 -0.73 15.23 5.20
N ALA A 104 -0.07 14.16 5.70
CA ALA A 104 1.36 13.97 5.52
C ALA A 104 1.73 13.76 4.04
N ILE A 105 0.93 13.00 3.29
CA ILE A 105 1.11 12.82 1.84
C ILE A 105 0.95 14.14 1.09
N VAL A 106 -0.10 14.92 1.35
CA VAL A 106 -0.36 16.20 0.66
C VAL A 106 0.76 17.23 0.91
N LYS A 107 1.44 17.16 2.06
CA LYS A 107 2.58 18.04 2.40
C LYS A 107 3.93 17.52 1.87
N SER A 108 3.98 16.30 1.34
CA SER A 108 5.20 15.71 0.80
C SER A 108 5.49 16.24 -0.61
N GLU A 109 6.77 16.31 -0.98
CA GLU A 109 7.21 16.73 -2.33
C GLU A 109 6.70 15.76 -3.40
N HIS A 110 6.85 14.46 -3.15
CA HIS A 110 6.21 13.41 -3.92
C HIS A 110 4.91 12.98 -3.25
N GLN A 111 3.83 12.87 -4.01
CA GLN A 111 2.48 12.61 -3.49
C GLN A 111 1.95 11.28 -4.03
N PRO A 112 2.32 10.14 -3.41
CA PRO A 112 1.80 8.84 -3.80
C PRO A 112 0.29 8.72 -3.57
N ILE A 113 -0.35 7.81 -4.31
CA ILE A 113 -1.74 7.41 -4.06
C ILE A 113 -1.81 6.70 -2.71
N LEU A 114 -2.68 7.16 -1.81
CA LEU A 114 -2.88 6.57 -0.49
C LEU A 114 -4.20 5.81 -0.43
N ILE A 115 -4.14 4.48 -0.36
CA ILE A 115 -5.32 3.61 -0.28
C ILE A 115 -5.48 2.98 1.11
N ALA A 116 -6.70 2.55 1.43
CA ALA A 116 -7.00 1.82 2.65
C ALA A 116 -7.28 0.34 2.41
N VAL A 117 -6.64 -0.51 3.20
CA VAL A 117 -7.08 -1.91 3.37
C VAL A 117 -8.33 -1.91 4.25
N THR A 118 -9.39 -2.58 3.78
CA THR A 118 -10.63 -2.82 4.53
C THR A 118 -10.53 -4.11 5.35
N ILE A 119 -11.18 -5.18 4.92
CA ILE A 119 -11.05 -6.53 5.47
C ILE A 119 -10.08 -7.32 4.59
N LEU A 120 -9.14 -8.02 5.22
CA LEU A 120 -8.22 -8.88 4.47
C LEU A 120 -9.01 -10.01 3.80
N THR A 121 -8.63 -10.36 2.57
CA THR A 121 -9.30 -11.42 1.79
C THR A 121 -9.22 -12.81 2.43
N SER A 122 -8.39 -12.97 3.46
CA SER A 122 -8.24 -14.19 4.24
C SER A 122 -9.15 -14.26 5.46
N MET A 123 -9.96 -13.22 5.74
CA MET A 123 -10.84 -13.16 6.91
C MET A 123 -12.27 -13.49 6.52
N GLU A 124 -12.79 -14.56 7.11
CA GLU A 124 -14.18 -14.95 7.00
C GLU A 124 -14.99 -14.42 8.20
N LYS A 125 -16.29 -14.72 8.22
CA LYS A 125 -17.22 -14.24 9.25
C LYS A 125 -16.76 -14.62 10.66
N GLU A 126 -16.25 -15.83 10.84
CA GLU A 126 -15.78 -16.35 12.12
C GLU A 126 -14.55 -15.58 12.62
N ASP A 127 -13.62 -15.22 11.74
CA ASP A 127 -12.45 -14.42 12.09
C ASP A 127 -12.84 -13.01 12.54
N LEU A 128 -13.83 -12.40 11.87
CA LEU A 128 -14.37 -11.10 12.25
C LEU A 128 -15.04 -11.14 13.63
N GLN A 129 -15.81 -12.19 13.91
CA GLN A 129 -16.42 -12.37 15.22
C GLN A 129 -15.37 -12.54 16.32
N ALA A 130 -14.29 -13.29 16.06
CA ALA A 130 -13.20 -13.51 17.00
C ALA A 130 -12.51 -12.21 17.43
N ILE A 131 -12.49 -11.19 16.56
CA ILE A 131 -11.95 -9.85 16.88
C ILE A 131 -13.01 -8.84 17.33
N GLY A 132 -14.24 -9.28 17.60
CA GLY A 132 -15.33 -8.45 18.09
C GLY A 132 -16.03 -7.60 17.01
N MET A 133 -15.83 -7.91 15.73
CA MET A 133 -16.58 -7.27 14.63
C MET A 133 -17.87 -8.06 14.35
N THR A 134 -19.00 -7.36 14.41
CA THR A 134 -20.33 -7.91 14.12
C THR A 134 -20.75 -7.65 12.67
N GLY A 135 -21.77 -8.38 12.20
CA GLY A 135 -22.30 -8.26 10.84
C GLY A 135 -21.57 -9.16 9.82
N GLU A 136 -22.00 -9.08 8.57
CA GLU A 136 -21.40 -9.83 7.47
C GLU A 136 -20.09 -9.18 6.99
N PRO A 137 -19.12 -9.95 6.45
CA PRO A 137 -17.87 -9.41 5.93
C PRO A 137 -18.08 -8.26 4.93
N LYS A 138 -19.06 -8.38 4.03
CA LYS A 138 -19.41 -7.35 3.05
C LYS A 138 -19.86 -6.03 3.69
N GLU A 139 -20.64 -6.09 4.78
CA GLU A 139 -21.10 -4.90 5.49
C GLU A 139 -19.93 -4.17 6.15
N ASN A 140 -19.01 -4.94 6.74
CA ASN A 140 -17.80 -4.42 7.33
C ASN A 140 -16.86 -3.80 6.29
N VAL A 141 -16.71 -4.41 5.11
CA VAL A 141 -15.97 -3.82 3.98
C VAL A 141 -16.58 -2.47 3.59
N LEU A 142 -17.90 -2.37 3.40
CA LEU A 142 -18.55 -1.11 3.03
C LEU A 142 -18.39 -0.03 4.11
N ARG A 143 -18.52 -0.40 5.39
CA ARG A 143 -18.33 0.51 6.52
C ARG A 143 -16.92 1.09 6.54
N LEU A 144 -15.92 0.23 6.37
CA LEU A 144 -14.51 0.62 6.39
C LEU A 144 -14.11 1.42 5.14
N ALA A 145 -14.62 1.06 3.96
CA ALA A 145 -14.41 1.82 2.72
C ALA A 145 -15.00 3.24 2.83
N LYS A 146 -16.21 3.37 3.40
CA LYS A 146 -16.81 4.69 3.67
C LYS A 146 -15.98 5.50 4.65
N LEU A 147 -15.41 4.87 5.69
CA LEU A 147 -14.53 5.53 6.64
C LEU A 147 -13.25 6.06 5.96
N ALA A 148 -12.65 5.28 5.05
CA ALA A 148 -11.50 5.71 4.27
C ALA A 148 -11.82 6.90 3.37
N SER A 149 -12.94 6.85 2.65
CA SER A 149 -13.42 7.97 1.82
C SER A 149 -13.67 9.25 2.64
N LEU A 150 -14.32 9.13 3.81
CA LEU A 150 -14.51 10.26 4.74
C LEU A 150 -13.20 10.80 5.34
N SER A 151 -12.14 9.99 5.33
CA SER A 151 -10.79 10.40 5.77
C SER A 151 -9.97 11.04 4.64
N GLY A 152 -10.53 11.13 3.43
CA GLY A 152 -9.88 11.74 2.27
C GLY A 152 -8.86 10.87 1.55
N LEU A 153 -8.87 9.54 1.78
CA LEU A 153 -8.01 8.61 1.04
C LEU A 153 -8.47 8.46 -0.41
N ASP A 154 -7.55 8.05 -1.27
CA ASP A 154 -7.75 7.97 -2.72
C ASP A 154 -8.48 6.70 -3.16
N GLY A 155 -8.55 5.67 -2.30
CA GLY A 155 -9.21 4.39 -2.53
C GLY A 155 -9.24 3.47 -1.33
#